data_AF-Q8DGY9-F1
#
_entry.id   AF-Q8DGY9-F1
#
_cell.length_a   1.000
_cell.length_b   1.000
_cell.length_c   1.000
_cell.angle_alpha   90.00
_cell.angle_beta   90.00
_cell.angle_gamma   90.00
#
_symmetry.space_group_name_H-M   'P 1'
#
loop_
_entity.id
_entity.type
_entity.pdbx_description
1 polymer ?
#
loop_
_entity_poly.entity_id
_entity_poly.type
_entity_poly.pdbx_seq_one_letter_code
_entity_poly.pdbx_strand_id
1 'polypeptide(L)' 'MKLSRYAAAKVPYGWLFKVSDRPLEVYSEPAKITSSQFSYLSKRSLPTNGLGQLPQLSEQVLEFAAVFPSPSNNQRTP' A
#
# COMPACT_ATOMS: atom_id res chain seq x y z
N MET A 1 9.96 8.44 -5.80
CA MET A 1 9.86 9.91 -5.87
C MET A 1 8.54 10.50 -5.34
N LYS A 2 7.39 9.80 -5.40
CA LYS A 2 6.10 10.32 -4.87
C LYS A 2 5.98 10.26 -3.34
N LEU A 3 6.44 9.18 -2.68
CA LEU A 3 6.31 9.00 -1.23
C LEU A 3 6.95 10.14 -0.40
N SER A 4 8.14 10.60 -0.76
CA SER A 4 8.79 11.72 -0.06
C SER A 4 8.00 13.02 -0.15
N ARG A 5 7.27 13.26 -1.26
CA ARG A 5 6.38 14.43 -1.39
C ARG A 5 5.14 14.29 -0.50
N TYR A 6 4.58 13.09 -0.40
CA TYR A 6 3.45 12.82 0.51
C TYR A 6 3.85 12.93 1.98
N ALA A 7 5.05 12.46 2.35
CA ALA A 7 5.60 12.64 3.68
C ALA A 7 5.86 14.12 4.00
N ALA A 8 6.39 14.89 3.05
CA ALA A 8 6.57 16.34 3.21
C ALA A 8 5.23 17.07 3.38
N ALA A 9 4.18 16.63 2.68
CA ALA A 9 2.82 17.13 2.82
C ALA A 9 2.07 16.55 4.05
N LYS A 10 2.75 15.79 4.91
CA LYS A 10 2.18 15.22 6.15
C LYS A 10 0.95 14.33 5.94
N VAL A 11 0.87 13.63 4.81
CA VAL A 11 -0.15 12.62 4.58
C VAL A 11 0.06 11.46 5.56
N PRO A 12 -0.89 11.15 6.46
CA PRO A 12 -0.64 10.28 7.62
C PRO A 12 -0.50 8.80 7.26
N TYR A 13 -1.19 8.35 6.21
CA TYR A 13 -1.19 6.97 5.76
C TYR A 13 -1.06 6.90 4.24
N GLY A 14 -0.19 6.02 3.75
CA GLY A 14 0.00 5.76 2.32
C GLY A 14 -0.05 4.27 2.02
N TRP A 15 -0.86 3.88 1.04
CA TRP A 15 -0.93 2.49 0.55
C TRP A 15 -0.37 2.46 -0.87
N LEU A 16 0.61 1.59 -1.10
CA LEU A 16 1.23 1.38 -2.40
C LEU A 16 1.02 -0.06 -2.85
N PHE A 17 0.14 -0.23 -3.82
CA PHE A 17 -0.11 -1.51 -4.46
C PHE A 17 0.95 -1.77 -5.53
N LYS A 18 1.89 -2.69 -5.28
CA LYS A 18 2.86 -3.12 -6.29
C LYS A 18 2.30 -4.32 -7.05
N VAL A 19 1.57 -4.04 -8.12
CA VAL A 19 0.84 -5.08 -8.88
C VAL A 19 1.78 -6.13 -9.47
N SER A 20 2.95 -5.73 -9.98
CA SER A 20 3.92 -6.65 -10.58
C SER A 20 4.63 -7.53 -9.56
N ASP A 21 5.08 -6.94 -8.45
CA ASP A 21 5.89 -7.63 -7.43
C ASP A 21 5.03 -8.34 -6.37
N ARG A 22 3.73 -8.02 -6.32
CA ARG A 22 2.74 -8.59 -5.40
C ARG A 22 3.08 -8.42 -3.90
N PRO A 23 3.51 -7.24 -3.44
CA PRO A 23 3.16 -6.83 -2.08
C PRO A 23 2.35 -5.53 -2.06
N LEU A 24 1.50 -5.41 -1.04
CA LEU A 24 0.97 -4.11 -0.61
C LEU A 24 1.93 -3.50 0.41
N GLU A 25 2.47 -2.33 0.11
CA GLU A 25 3.29 -1.58 1.07
C GLU A 25 2.44 -0.51 1.75
N VAL A 26 2.39 -0.54 3.08
CA VAL A 26 1.70 0.44 3.91
C VAL A 26 2.72 1.30 4.62
N TYR A 27 2.53 2.61 4.54
CA TYR A 27 3.40 3.63 5.10
C TYR A 27 2.63 4.49 6.11
N SER A 28 3.25 4.78 7.25
CA SER A 28 2.71 5.70 8.26
C SER A 28 3.82 6.50 8.94
N GLU A 29 3.42 7.53 9.70
CA GLU A 29 4.33 8.41 10.46
C GLU A 29 5.25 9.23 9.53
N PRO A 30 4.71 10.25 8.84
CA PRO A 30 5.49 11.10 7.95
C PRO A 30 6.47 11.98 8.74
N ALA A 31 7.77 11.78 8.50
CA ALA A 31 8.85 12.43 9.21
C ALA A 31 9.86 13.10 8.27
N LYS A 32 10.52 14.13 8.81
CA LYS A 32 11.72 14.71 8.23
C LYS A 32 12.90 13.90 8.74
N ILE A 33 13.55 13.15 7.86
CA ILE A 33 14.64 12.23 8.22
C ILE A 33 15.97 12.98 8.27
N THR A 34 16.19 13.90 7.32
CA THR A 34 17.35 14.78 7.28
C THR A 34 16.91 16.20 6.93
N SER A 35 17.83 17.16 6.92
CA SER A 35 17.55 18.56 6.55
C SER A 35 16.86 18.69 5.18
N SER A 36 17.08 17.76 4.25
CA SER A 36 16.56 17.78 2.87
C SER A 36 15.65 16.59 2.52
N GLN A 37 15.43 15.63 3.42
CA GLN A 37 14.71 14.40 3.11
C GLN A 37 13.50 14.17 4.01
N PHE A 38 12.35 13.89 3.38
CA PHE A 38 11.14 13.43 4.04
C PHE A 38 10.84 11.97 3.65
N SER A 39 10.37 11.19 4.62
CA SER A 39 9.97 9.80 4.44
C SER A 39 8.94 9.39 5.49
N TYR A 40 8.54 8.14 5.47
CA TYR A 40 7.73 7.49 6.49
C TYR A 40 8.63 6.66 7.41
N LEU A 41 8.40 6.73 8.72
CA LEU A 41 9.15 5.95 9.71
C LEU A 41 8.69 4.50 9.76
N SER A 42 7.41 4.27 9.49
CA SER A 42 6.82 2.95 9.45
C SER A 42 6.56 2.53 8.01
N LYS A 43 7.05 1.33 7.67
CA LYS A 43 6.77 0.62 6.43
C LYS A 43 6.42 -0.83 6.76
N ARG A 44 5.28 -1.32 6.28
CA ARG A 44 4.86 -2.71 6.39
C ARG A 44 4.54 -3.28 5.02
N SER A 45 4.90 -4.53 4.78
CA SER A 45 4.49 -5.27 3.59
C SER A 45 3.39 -6.25 3.99
N LEU A 46 2.23 -6.16 3.35
CA LEU A 46 1.10 -7.05 3.57
C LEU A 46 1.01 -8.07 2.43
N PRO A 47 0.60 -9.32 2.74
CA PRO A 47 0.41 -10.37 1.73
C PRO A 47 -0.78 -10.05 0.84
N THR A 48 -0.81 -10.55 -0.40
CA THR A 48 -1.83 -10.20 -1.40
C THR A 48 -3.17 -10.92 -1.24
N ASN A 49 -3.24 -11.93 -0.38
CA ASN A 49 -4.43 -12.71 -0.08
C ASN A 49 -5.05 -12.35 1.29
N GLY A 50 -4.61 -11.24 1.88
CA GLY A 50 -5.10 -10.77 3.18
C GLY A 50 -6.32 -9.87 3.09
N LEU A 51 -6.81 -9.52 4.27
CA LEU A 51 -7.78 -8.46 4.49
C LEU A 51 -7.08 -7.30 5.19
N GLY A 52 -7.45 -6.07 4.85
CA GLY A 52 -6.97 -4.89 5.56
C GLY A 52 -8.05 -3.83 5.72
N GLN A 53 -8.09 -3.23 6.90
CA GLN A 53 -8.90 -2.05 7.15
C GLN A 53 -8.23 -0.83 6.53
N LEU A 54 -9.01 -0.01 5.83
CA LEU A 54 -8.51 1.23 5.27
C LEU A 54 -8.34 2.26 6.42
N PRO A 55 -7.19 2.93 6.55
CA PRO A 55 -6.90 3.79 7.70
C PRO A 55 -7.91 4.94 7.91
N GLN A 56 -8.57 5.41 6.86
CA GLN A 56 -9.60 6.46 6.93
C GLN A 56 -11.04 5.94 6.84
N LEU A 57 -11.20 4.64 6.61
CA LEU A 57 -12.50 3.97 6.50
C LEU A 57 -12.42 2.71 7.37
N SER A 58 -12.33 2.91 8.69
CA SER A 58 -12.07 1.83 9.65
C SER A 58 -13.13 0.72 9.63
N GLU A 59 -14.34 1.05 9.17
CA GLU A 59 -15.44 0.10 8.98
C GLU A 59 -15.38 -0.65 7.64
N GLN A 60 -14.57 -0.19 6.70
CA GLN A 60 -14.40 -0.83 5.39
C GLN A 60 -13.18 -1.75 5.39
N VAL A 61 -13.45 -3.02 5.09
CA VAL A 61 -12.42 -4.04 4.91
C VAL A 61 -12.19 -4.20 3.41
N LEU A 62 -10.94 -4.05 2.98
CA LEU A 62 -10.52 -4.35 1.62
C LEU A 62 -9.96 -5.77 1.57
N GLU A 63 -10.52 -6.59 0.70
CA GLU A 63 -9.92 -7.87 0.30
C GLU A 63 -8.83 -7.62 -0.74
N PHE A 64 -7.58 -7.92 -0.37
CA PHE A 64 -6.44 -7.64 -1.23
C PHE A 64 -6.46 -8.49 -2.51
N ALA A 65 -7.05 -9.68 -2.46
CA ALA A 65 -7.21 -10.55 -3.62
C ALA A 65 -8.06 -9.91 -4.74
N ALA A 66 -8.93 -8.95 -4.41
CA ALA A 66 -9.69 -8.19 -5.42
C ALA A 66 -8.83 -7.19 -6.20
N VAL A 67 -7.67 -6.79 -5.66
CA VAL A 67 -6.78 -5.79 -6.26
C VAL A 67 -5.59 -6.43 -6.96
N PHE A 68 -5.11 -7.57 -6.45
CA PHE A 68 -4.01 -8.31 -7.06
C PHE A 68 -4.56 -9.40 -7.99
N PRO A 69 -4.35 -9.32 -9.31
CA PRO A 69 -4.89 -10.30 -10.23
C PRO A 69 -4.34 -11.71 -9.92
N SER A 70 -5.26 -12.65 -9.69
CA SER A 70 -4.92 -14.06 -9.59
C SER A 70 -4.26 -14.53 -10.89
N PRO A 71 -3.23 -15.39 -10.84
CA PRO A 71 -2.55 -15.92 -12.03
C PRO A 71 -3.41 -16.87 -12.88
N SER A 72 -4.72 -16.89 -12.72
CA SER A 72 -5.63 -17.81 -13.37
C SER A 72 -6.94 -17.11 -13.76
N ASN A 73 -6.95 -16.49 -14.94
CA ASN A 73 -8.13 -16.54 -15.80
C ASN A 73 -7.75 -16.52 -17.29
N ASN A 74 -6.89 -17.46 -17.67
CA ASN A 74 -6.73 -17.91 -19.06
C ASN A 74 -7.25 -19.35 -19.23
N GLN A 75 -8.24 -19.76 -18.43
CA GLN A 75 -9.06 -20.93 -18.79
C GLN A 75 -10.33 -20.44 -19.50
N ARG A 76 -10.17 -20.14 -20.80
CA ARG A 76 -11.22 -20.50 -21.74
C ARG A 76 -11.21 -22.02 -21.84
N THR A 77 -12.29 -22.64 -21.39
CA THR A 77 -12.66 -24.01 -21.77
C THR A 77 -14.17 -24.07 -21.90
N PRO A 78 -14.74 -24.91 -22.77
CA PRO A 78 -14.14 -25.68 -23.87
C PRO A 78 -14.37 -25.05 -25.26
#